data_AF-W8PF51-F1
#
_entry.id   AF-W8PF51-F1
#
_cell.length_a   1.000
_cell.length_b   1.000
_cell.length_c   1.000
_cell.angle_alpha   90.00
_cell.angle_beta   90.00
_cell.angle_gamma   90.00
#
_symmetry.space_group_name_H-M   'P 1'
#
loop_
_entity.id
_entity.type
_entity.pdbx_description
1 polymer ?
#
loop_
_entity_poly.entity_id
_entity_poly.type
_entity_poly.pdbx_seq_one_letter_code
_entity_poly.pdbx_strand_id
1 'polypeptide(L)'
;VYLDDAGEVENARFHVVEFRGFEKFCEGRPMFEMAGITARICGICPVSHLLASAKTGDKILAVQVPPAGEKLRRMMNLAQLTQSHALSFFHLSSPDFLIGWDSDPAKRNIFGLIASDP
;
A
#
# COMPACT_ATOMS: atom_id res chain seq x y z
N VAL A 1 21.73 -7.35 -1.29
CA VAL A 1 22.57 -6.70 -0.27
C VAL A 1 23.97 -7.27 -0.44
N TYR A 2 24.99 -6.45 -0.33
CA TYR A 2 26.40 -6.83 -0.41
C TYR A 2 26.98 -6.66 0.98
N LEU A 3 27.65 -7.69 1.48
CA LEU A 3 28.23 -7.73 2.81
C LEU A 3 29.74 -7.62 2.71
N ASP A 4 30.36 -7.01 3.71
CA ASP A 4 31.82 -6.98 3.86
C ASP A 4 32.36 -8.31 4.45
N ASP A 5 33.69 -8.37 4.65
CA ASP A 5 34.36 -9.53 5.24
C ASP A 5 33.94 -9.82 6.70
N ALA A 6 33.39 -8.83 7.41
CA ALA A 6 32.86 -8.98 8.77
C ALA A 6 31.39 -9.45 8.79
N GLY A 7 30.75 -9.56 7.61
CA GLY A 7 29.33 -9.93 7.48
C GLY A 7 28.37 -8.75 7.65
N GLU A 8 28.87 -7.53 7.74
CA GLU A 8 28.07 -6.32 7.88
C GLU A 8 27.62 -5.78 6.52
N VAL A 9 26.51 -5.04 6.48
CA VAL A 9 25.99 -4.48 5.23
C VAL A 9 26.89 -3.36 4.71
N GLU A 10 27.63 -3.63 3.64
CA GLU A 10 28.42 -2.63 2.92
C GLU A 10 27.58 -1.85 1.90
N ASN A 11 26.67 -2.53 1.20
CA ASN A 11 25.86 -1.91 0.15
C ASN A 11 24.48 -2.59 -0.03
N ALA A 12 23.47 -1.83 -0.42
CA ALA A 12 22.16 -2.35 -0.80
C ALA A 12 21.69 -1.75 -2.13
N ARG A 13 21.13 -2.59 -3.00
CA ARG A 13 20.49 -2.18 -4.24
C ARG A 13 19.00 -2.47 -4.14
N PHE A 14 18.20 -1.45 -4.42
CA PHE A 14 16.75 -1.57 -4.53
C PHE A 14 16.37 -1.53 -6.01
N HIS A 15 15.65 -2.55 -6.47
CA HIS A 15 15.21 -2.67 -7.85
C HIS A 15 13.72 -3.00 -7.85
N VAL A 16 12.92 -2.13 -8.46
CA VAL A 16 11.50 -2.34 -8.70
C VAL A 16 11.37 -2.97 -10.09
N VAL A 17 10.79 -4.17 -10.18
CA VAL A 17 10.73 -4.94 -11.43
C VAL A 17 9.40 -4.78 -12.15
N GLU A 18 8.41 -4.15 -11.51
CA GLU A 18 7.07 -3.95 -12.04
C GLU A 18 6.85 -2.51 -12.54
N PHE A 19 6.25 -2.38 -13.72
CA PHE A 19 5.77 -1.11 -14.26
C PHE A 19 4.44 -1.32 -15.00
N ARG A 20 3.49 -0.39 -14.82
CA ARG A 20 2.19 -0.40 -15.51
C ARG A 20 1.83 0.91 -16.23
N GLY A 21 2.43 2.04 -15.86
CA GLY A 21 2.23 3.33 -16.53
C GLY A 21 0.80 3.89 -16.44
N PHE A 22 0.21 3.95 -15.23
CA PHE A 22 -1.15 4.46 -15.02
C PHE A 22 -1.35 5.89 -15.51
N GLU A 23 -0.28 6.69 -15.54
CA GLU A 23 -0.28 8.05 -16.05
C GLU A 23 -0.73 8.09 -17.51
N LYS A 24 -0.27 7.14 -18.34
CA LYS A 24 -0.68 7.05 -19.75
C LYS A 24 -2.13 6.67 -19.92
N PHE A 25 -2.70 5.88 -19.01
CA PHE A 25 -4.13 5.56 -19.06
C PHE A 25 -5.02 6.77 -18.77
N CYS A 26 -4.50 7.79 -18.09
CA CYS A 26 -5.25 9.01 -17.76
C CYS A 26 -5.32 10.01 -18.92
N GLU A 27 -4.39 9.97 -19.88
CA GLU A 27 -4.32 10.93 -20.98
C GLU A 27 -5.58 10.86 -21.87
N GLY A 28 -6.16 12.03 -22.17
CA GLY A 28 -7.35 12.15 -23.02
C GLY A 28 -8.68 11.68 -22.39
N ARG A 29 -8.67 11.21 -21.14
CA ARG A 29 -9.87 10.71 -20.47
C ARG A 29 -10.62 11.79 -19.69
N PRO A 30 -11.95 11.62 -19.52
CA PRO A 30 -12.72 12.49 -18.66
C PRO A 30 -12.24 12.43 -17.20
N MET A 31 -12.20 13.59 -16.54
CA MET A 31 -11.72 13.72 -15.15
C MET A 31 -12.47 12.81 -14.16
N PHE A 32 -13.78 12.60 -14.35
CA PHE A 32 -14.59 11.77 -13.44
C PHE A 32 -14.23 10.28 -13.49
N GLU A 33 -13.50 9.80 -14.50
CA GLU A 33 -12.97 8.43 -14.54
C GLU A 33 -11.73 8.25 -13.66
N MET A 34 -11.03 9.33 -13.31
CA MET A 34 -9.70 9.28 -12.68
C MET A 34 -9.73 8.57 -11.34
N ALA A 35 -10.77 8.76 -10.53
CA ALA A 35 -10.92 8.10 -9.24
C ALA A 35 -11.07 6.58 -9.40
N GLY A 36 -11.73 6.14 -10.48
CA GLY A 36 -11.84 4.75 -10.87
C GLY A 36 -10.49 4.17 -11.28
N ILE A 37 -9.79 4.84 -12.21
CA ILE A 37 -8.51 4.37 -12.77
C ILE A 37 -7.42 4.32 -11.69
N THR A 38 -7.20 5.43 -10.99
CA THR A 38 -6.09 5.57 -10.03
C THR A 38 -6.22 4.64 -8.82
N ALA A 39 -7.43 4.27 -8.40
CA ALA A 39 -7.63 3.30 -7.34
C ALA A 39 -7.05 1.91 -7.65
N ARG A 40 -6.74 1.61 -8.92
CA ARG A 40 -6.12 0.33 -9.33
C ARG A 40 -4.59 0.40 -9.36
N ILE A 41 -3.99 1.52 -9.00
CA ILE A 41 -2.54 1.64 -8.79
C ILE A 41 -2.10 0.71 -7.65
N CYS A 42 -2.89 0.55 -6.59
CA CYS A 42 -2.52 -0.34 -5.50
C CYS A 42 -3.75 -1.05 -4.95
N GLY A 43 -3.68 -2.38 -4.84
CA GLY A 43 -4.74 -3.20 -4.23
C GLY A 43 -4.76 -3.12 -2.70
N ILE A 44 -3.67 -2.69 -2.06
CA ILE A 44 -3.56 -2.56 -0.60
C ILE A 44 -4.03 -1.17 -0.13
N CYS A 45 -3.70 -0.09 -0.86
CA CYS A 45 -4.12 1.28 -0.53
C CYS A 45 -5.03 1.97 -1.58
N PRO A 46 -6.06 1.28 -2.12
CA PRO A 46 -6.86 1.81 -3.23
C PRO A 46 -7.61 3.10 -2.86
N VAL A 47 -8.07 3.23 -1.61
CA VAL A 47 -8.82 4.41 -1.15
C VAL A 47 -7.95 5.67 -1.16
N SER A 48 -6.65 5.56 -0.85
CA SER A 48 -5.76 6.71 -0.84
C SER A 48 -5.59 7.31 -2.23
N HIS A 49 -5.41 6.47 -3.26
CA HIS A 49 -5.37 6.91 -4.65
C HIS A 49 -6.71 7.49 -5.13
N LEU A 50 -7.82 6.82 -4.80
CA LEU A 50 -9.18 7.29 -5.10
C LEU A 50 -9.43 8.68 -4.54
N LEU A 51 -9.13 8.90 -3.25
CA LEU A 51 -9.35 10.17 -2.58
C LEU A 51 -8.41 11.27 -3.09
N ALA A 52 -7.17 10.94 -3.43
CA ALA A 52 -6.25 11.89 -4.04
C ALA A 52 -6.77 12.37 -5.41
N SER A 53 -7.29 11.46 -6.23
CA SER A 53 -7.91 11.81 -7.50
C SER A 53 -9.18 12.64 -7.31
N ALA A 54 -10.08 12.24 -6.41
CA ALA A 54 -11.31 12.99 -6.13
C ALA A 54 -11.03 14.42 -5.65
N LYS A 55 -10.06 14.59 -4.73
CA LYS A 55 -9.61 15.92 -4.27
C LYS A 55 -9.03 16.77 -5.39
N THR A 56 -8.37 16.15 -6.36
CA THR A 56 -7.85 16.84 -7.54
C THR A 56 -8.99 17.33 -8.43
N GLY A 57 -10.02 16.49 -8.62
CA GLY A 57 -11.25 16.86 -9.32
C GLY A 57 -11.97 18.04 -8.67
N ASP A 58 -12.11 18.04 -7.33
CA ASP A 58 -12.74 19.14 -6.62
C ASP A 58 -12.00 20.47 -6.84
N LYS A 59 -10.65 20.43 -6.82
CA LYS A 59 -9.79 21.59 -7.08
C LYS A 59 -9.96 22.11 -8.51
N ILE A 60 -10.00 21.23 -9.51
CA ILE A 60 -10.18 21.60 -10.91
C ILE A 60 -11.53 22.29 -11.12
N LEU A 61 -12.59 21.78 -10.48
CA LEU A 61 -13.94 22.33 -10.60
C LEU A 61 -14.20 23.52 -9.65
N ALA A 62 -13.23 23.88 -8.80
CA ALA A 62 -13.37 24.91 -7.77
C ALA A 62 -14.60 24.71 -6.86
N VAL A 63 -14.91 23.45 -6.53
CA VAL A 63 -16.07 23.11 -5.68
C VAL A 63 -15.67 22.91 -4.23
N GLN A 64 -16.54 23.32 -3.32
CA GLN A 64 -16.43 23.01 -1.91
C GLN A 64 -17.25 21.75 -1.59
N VAL A 65 -16.58 20.73 -1.05
CA VAL A 65 -17.23 19.49 -0.64
C VAL A 65 -18.13 19.77 0.56
N PRO A 66 -19.41 19.32 0.57
CA PRO A 66 -20.28 19.52 1.71
C PRO A 66 -19.73 18.79 2.95
N PRO A 67 -20.02 19.26 4.18
CA PRO A 67 -19.48 18.68 5.41
C PRO A 67 -19.72 17.16 5.55
N ALA A 68 -20.85 16.66 5.05
CA ALA A 68 -21.13 15.22 5.03
C ALA A 68 -20.17 14.46 4.11
N GLY A 69 -19.86 15.00 2.93
CA GLY A 69 -18.92 14.40 1.98
C GLY A 69 -17.49 14.35 2.52
N GLU A 70 -17.05 15.40 3.22
CA GLU A 70 -15.73 15.40 3.87
C GLU A 70 -15.64 14.32 4.96
N LYS A 71 -16.67 14.22 5.82
CA LYS A 71 -16.74 13.20 6.88
C LYS A 71 -16.71 11.78 6.31
N LEU A 72 -17.45 11.51 5.23
CA LEU A 72 -17.45 10.21 4.56
C LEU A 72 -16.06 9.88 3.99
N ARG A 73 -15.43 10.82 3.28
CA ARG A 73 -14.07 10.63 2.74
C ARG A 73 -13.04 10.38 3.85
N ARG A 74 -13.14 11.11 4.97
CA ARG A 74 -12.27 10.90 6.14
C ARG A 74 -12.49 9.53 6.77
N MET A 75 -13.73 9.11 6.95
CA MET A 75 -14.09 7.79 7.46
C MET A 75 -13.53 6.67 6.58
N MET A 76 -13.71 6.78 5.25
CA MET A 76 -13.15 5.82 4.30
C MET A 76 -11.63 5.72 4.41
N ASN A 77 -10.93 6.85 4.50
CA ASN A 77 -9.48 6.84 4.63
C ASN A 77 -9.01 6.22 5.95
N LEU A 78 -9.70 6.49 7.06
CA LEU A 78 -9.38 5.89 8.35
C LEU A 78 -9.63 4.37 8.34
N ALA A 79 -10.73 3.92 7.73
CA ALA A 79 -11.00 2.50 7.55
C ALA A 79 -9.90 1.80 6.73
N GLN A 80 -9.45 2.43 5.63
CA GLN A 80 -8.33 1.93 4.83
C GLN A 80 -7.03 1.85 5.63
N LEU A 81 -6.72 2.85 6.44
CA LEU A 81 -5.52 2.85 7.28
C LEU A 81 -5.55 1.69 8.27
N THR A 82 -6.65 1.53 9.01
CA THR A 82 -6.83 0.43 9.97
C THR A 82 -6.70 -0.92 9.28
N GLN A 83 -7.40 -1.13 8.16
CA GLN A 83 -7.34 -2.39 7.41
C GLN A 83 -5.94 -2.67 6.86
N SER A 84 -5.28 -1.67 6.28
CA SER A 84 -3.95 -1.81 5.68
C SER A 84 -2.89 -2.11 6.74
N HIS A 85 -2.97 -1.49 7.92
CA HIS A 85 -2.00 -1.74 9.01
C HIS A 85 -2.21 -3.12 9.63
N ALA A 86 -3.47 -3.53 9.84
CA ALA A 86 -3.77 -4.88 10.29
C ALA A 86 -3.29 -5.93 9.28
N LEU A 87 -3.54 -5.73 7.99
CA LEU A 87 -3.05 -6.61 6.93
C LEU A 87 -1.52 -6.68 6.95
N SER A 88 -0.84 -5.52 6.95
CA SER A 88 0.62 -5.45 6.95
C SER A 88 1.22 -6.19 8.14
N PHE A 89 0.74 -5.91 9.35
CA PHE A 89 1.25 -6.55 10.55
C PHE A 89 0.94 -8.05 10.55
N PHE A 90 -0.33 -8.44 10.50
CA PHE A 90 -0.71 -9.83 10.73
C PHE A 90 -0.33 -10.78 9.59
N HIS A 91 -0.33 -10.31 8.34
CA HIS A 91 -0.13 -11.19 7.18
C HIS A 91 1.23 -11.06 6.53
N LEU A 92 1.93 -9.93 6.68
CA LEU A 92 3.22 -9.71 6.03
C LEU A 92 4.37 -9.74 7.04
N SER A 93 4.30 -8.95 8.10
CA SER A 93 5.44 -8.75 9.01
C SER A 93 5.46 -9.68 10.24
N SER A 94 4.32 -10.24 10.65
CA SER A 94 4.23 -11.06 11.87
C SER A 94 5.21 -12.25 11.90
N PRO A 95 5.48 -12.99 10.80
CA PRO A 95 6.41 -14.11 10.87
C PRO A 95 7.83 -13.67 11.21
N ASP A 96 8.26 -12.50 10.73
CA ASP A 96 9.58 -11.94 11.01
C ASP A 96 9.72 -11.57 12.49
N PHE A 97 8.69 -10.96 13.08
CA PHE A 97 8.71 -10.52 14.48
C PHE A 97 8.50 -11.63 15.50
N LEU A 98 7.65 -12.62 15.19
CA LEU A 98 7.23 -13.63 16.16
C LEU A 98 8.05 -14.92 16.10
N ILE A 99 8.49 -15.34 14.90
CA ILE A 99 9.36 -16.53 14.73
C ILE A 99 10.83 -16.11 14.81
N GLY A 100 11.14 -14.87 14.45
CA GLY A 100 12.47 -14.28 14.53
C GLY A 100 13.18 -14.20 13.17
N TRP A 101 14.07 -13.21 13.05
CA TRP A 101 14.77 -12.87 11.81
C TRP A 101 15.73 -13.97 11.33
N ASP A 102 16.29 -14.76 12.25
CA ASP A 102 17.23 -15.85 11.93
C ASP A 102 16.52 -17.19 11.62
N SER A 103 15.18 -17.20 11.61
CA SER A 103 14.41 -18.41 11.30
C SER A 103 14.58 -18.84 9.84
N ASP A 104 14.46 -20.15 9.60
CA ASP A 104 14.52 -20.75 8.27
C ASP A 104 13.56 -20.02 7.31
N PRO A 105 14.07 -19.38 6.23
CA PRO A 105 13.23 -18.63 5.29
C PRO A 105 12.08 -19.43 4.68
N ALA A 106 12.22 -20.76 4.56
CA ALA A 106 11.15 -21.62 4.07
C ALA A 106 9.96 -21.71 5.03
N LYS A 107 10.18 -21.41 6.31
CA LYS A 107 9.17 -21.46 7.38
C LYS A 107 8.80 -20.08 7.91
N ARG A 108 9.57 -19.02 7.60
CA ARG A 108 9.28 -17.64 8.01
C ARG A 108 8.16 -17.01 7.19
N ASN A 109 6.97 -17.59 7.32
CA ASN A 109 5.73 -17.17 6.67
C ASN A 109 4.54 -17.50 7.57
N ILE A 110 3.34 -17.08 7.17
CA ILE A 110 2.14 -17.25 7.99
C ILE A 110 1.82 -18.71 8.34
N PHE A 111 2.12 -19.66 7.47
CA PHE A 111 1.88 -21.08 7.75
C PHE A 111 2.87 -21.63 8.78
N GLY A 112 4.13 -21.20 8.72
CA GLY A 112 5.11 -21.56 9.75
C GLY A 112 4.79 -20.92 11.09
N LEU A 113 4.22 -19.71 11.11
CA LEU A 113 3.76 -19.07 12.34
C LEU A 113 2.65 -19.89 13.01
N ILE A 114 1.61 -20.27 12.25
CA ILE A 114 0.51 -21.11 12.75
C ILE A 114 1.02 -22.45 13.28
N ALA A 115 2.01 -23.06 12.63
CA ALA A 115 2.57 -24.33 13.10
C ALA A 115 3.41 -24.21 14.39
N SER A 116 3.94 -23.01 14.69
CA SER A 116 4.80 -22.76 15.85
C SER A 116 4.03 -22.49 17.15
N ASP A 117 2.81 -21.95 17.05
CA ASP A 117 1.92 -21.66 18.19
C ASP A 117 0.44 -21.85 17.73
N PRO A 118 -0.06 -23.11 17.69
CA PRO A 118 -1.31 -23.50 17.03
C PRO A 118 -2.60 -23.11 17.76
#